data_AF-A0A8J5CQM2-F1
#
_entry.id   AF-A0A8J5CQM2-F1
#
_cell.length_a   1.000
_cell.length_b   1.000
_cell.length_c   1.000
_cell.angle_alpha   90.00
_cell.angle_beta   90.00
_cell.angle_gamma   90.00
#
_symmetry.space_group_name_H-M   'P 1'
#
loop_
_entity.id
_entity.type
_entity.pdbx_description
1 polymer ?
#
loop_
_entity_poly.entity_id
_entity_poly.type
_entity_poly.pdbx_seq_one_letter_code
_entity_poly.pdbx_strand_id
1 'polypeptide(L)'
;MHVWTVGTDDINAFHEALIKCMMRAGQTVFGFCRKRWRQVPGWNEFVREAHSAARESFLEWRAGGGPRWGPLAERMRSTRARFKLCLRWCKSHEHQLRAQSLADKLASGDSFNFWRGVHSMNPGSHTLPLRVDHAVGEEGIASMWGDHFKGILNCVRDEE
;
A
#
# COMPACT_ATOMS: atom_id res chain seq x y z
N MET A 1 9.72 24.50 -52.64
CA MET A 1 10.75 24.19 -51.63
C MET A 1 10.23 23.04 -50.76
N HIS A 2 10.54 21.79 -51.12
CA HIS A 2 10.24 20.64 -50.27
C HIS A 2 11.43 20.38 -49.36
N VAL A 3 11.21 20.54 -48.05
CA VAL A 3 12.19 20.26 -47.01
C VAL A 3 12.16 18.75 -46.75
N TRP A 4 13.31 18.11 -46.91
CA TRP A 4 13.50 16.68 -46.66
C TRP A 4 13.46 16.40 -45.14
N THR A 5 12.35 15.87 -44.63
CA THR A 5 12.25 15.31 -43.27
C THR A 5 12.27 13.78 -43.32
N VAL A 6 13.20 13.19 -44.08
CA VAL A 6 13.21 11.73 -44.34
C VAL A 6 14.28 10.99 -43.51
N GLY A 7 15.10 11.68 -42.71
CA GLY A 7 16.25 11.07 -42.02
C GLY A 7 16.16 10.91 -40.51
N THR A 8 15.25 11.60 -39.83
CA THR A 8 15.25 11.66 -38.35
C THR A 8 14.38 10.60 -37.69
N ASP A 9 13.34 10.14 -38.37
CA ASP A 9 12.36 9.21 -37.80
C ASP A 9 12.93 7.80 -37.67
N ASP A 10 13.70 7.35 -38.67
CA ASP A 10 14.38 6.05 -38.62
C ASP A 10 15.45 6.01 -37.52
N ILE A 11 16.26 7.08 -37.39
CA ILE A 11 17.29 7.15 -36.34
C ILE A 11 16.65 7.14 -34.95
N ASN A 12 15.53 7.86 -34.76
CA ASN A 12 14.78 7.85 -33.51
C ASN A 12 14.18 6.47 -33.22
N ALA A 13 13.64 5.78 -34.24
CA ALA A 13 13.12 4.43 -34.10
C ALA A 13 14.21 3.42 -33.72
N PHE A 14 15.40 3.51 -34.32
CA PHE A 14 16.57 2.69 -33.94
C PHE A 14 17.02 2.97 -32.52
N HIS A 15 17.06 4.24 -32.12
CA HIS A 15 17.42 4.62 -30.76
C HIS A 15 16.42 4.08 -29.72
N GLU A 16 15.12 4.18 -29.99
CA GLU A 16 14.09 3.57 -29.14
C GLU A 16 14.19 2.05 -29.08
N ALA A 17 14.48 1.38 -30.20
CA ALA A 17 14.66 -0.06 -30.25
C ALA A 17 15.86 -0.50 -29.40
N LEU A 18 16.98 0.21 -29.48
CA LEU A 18 18.16 -0.03 -28.64
C LEU A 18 17.83 0.13 -27.16
N ILE A 19 17.16 1.22 -26.77
CA ILE A 19 16.74 1.44 -25.37
C ILE A 19 15.83 0.30 -24.90
N LYS A 20 14.84 -0.10 -25.70
CA LYS A 20 13.92 -1.20 -25.36
C LYS A 20 14.67 -2.52 -25.17
N CYS A 21 15.60 -2.85 -26.07
CA CYS A 21 16.43 -4.06 -25.97
C CYS A 21 17.32 -4.05 -24.72
N MET A 22 18.00 -2.94 -24.44
CA MET A 22 18.84 -2.80 -23.24
C MET A 22 18.01 -2.88 -21.95
N MET A 23 16.85 -2.23 -21.91
CA MET A 23 15.93 -2.32 -20.77
C MET A 23 15.42 -3.74 -20.57
N ARG A 24 15.12 -4.48 -21.64
CA ARG A 24 14.64 -5.87 -21.57
C ARG A 24 15.74 -6.83 -21.11
N ALA A 25 16.97 -6.68 -21.60
CA ALA A 25 18.12 -7.43 -21.13
C ALA A 25 18.46 -7.11 -19.66
N GLY A 26 18.37 -5.84 -19.27
CA GLY A 26 18.50 -5.41 -17.87
C GLY A 26 17.42 -6.03 -16.98
N GLN A 27 16.17 -6.11 -17.45
CA GLN A 27 15.08 -6.76 -16.72
C GLN A 27 15.34 -8.24 -16.48
N THR A 28 15.89 -8.97 -17.47
CA THR A 28 16.17 -10.40 -17.34
C THR A 28 17.32 -10.67 -16.37
N VAL A 29 18.33 -9.80 -16.33
CA VAL A 29 19.52 -9.98 -15.48
C VAL A 29 19.28 -9.51 -14.05
N PHE A 30 18.63 -8.35 -13.85
CA PHE A 30 18.51 -7.72 -12.53
C PHE A 30 17.12 -7.89 -11.88
N GLY A 31 16.12 -8.36 -12.64
CA GLY A 31 14.73 -8.46 -12.19
C GLY A 31 14.06 -7.08 -12.01
N PHE A 32 12.74 -7.08 -11.80
CA PHE A 32 12.00 -5.87 -11.43
C PHE A 32 11.95 -5.71 -9.91
N CYS A 33 12.64 -4.71 -9.37
CA CYS A 33 12.26 -4.12 -8.10
C CYS A 33 11.11 -3.13 -8.32
N ARG A 34 9.87 -3.62 -8.50
CA ARG A 34 8.71 -2.74 -8.42
C ARG A 34 8.66 -2.20 -7.00
N LYS A 35 9.08 -0.94 -6.80
CA LYS A 35 8.85 -0.23 -5.54
C LYS A 35 7.34 -0.20 -5.32
N ARG A 36 6.86 -1.08 -4.45
CA ARG A 36 5.48 -0.99 -3.99
C ARG A 36 5.39 0.29 -3.18
N TRP A 37 4.59 1.23 -3.67
CA TRP A 37 4.20 2.40 -2.90
C TRP A 37 3.49 1.89 -1.65
N ARG A 38 4.15 2.03 -0.50
CA ARG A 38 3.49 1.75 0.78
C ARG A 38 2.50 2.87 0.99
N GLN A 39 1.22 2.57 0.83
CA GLN A 39 0.17 3.50 1.22
C GLN A 39 0.32 3.74 2.73
N VAL A 40 0.43 5.01 3.11
CA VAL A 40 0.46 5.42 4.52
C VAL A 40 -1.01 5.49 4.96
N PRO A 41 -1.45 4.64 5.92
CA PRO A 41 -2.79 4.75 6.49
C PRO A 41 -2.99 6.16 7.06
N GLY A 42 -4.15 6.77 6.81
CA GLY A 42 -4.44 8.14 7.26
C GLY A 42 -3.81 9.26 6.43
N TRP A 43 -3.26 8.97 5.23
CA TRP A 43 -2.68 10.02 4.38
C TRP A 43 -3.69 11.12 4.05
N ASN A 44 -4.91 10.74 3.66
CA ASN A 44 -5.93 11.68 3.21
C ASN A 44 -6.45 12.56 4.35
N GLU A 45 -6.67 11.99 5.55
CA GLU A 45 -7.16 12.76 6.71
C GLU A 45 -6.07 13.65 7.32
N PHE A 46 -4.87 13.13 7.54
CA PHE A 46 -3.87 13.81 8.40
C PHE A 46 -2.71 14.44 7.65
N VAL A 47 -2.32 13.88 6.50
CA VAL A 47 -1.06 14.24 5.83
C VAL A 47 -1.29 15.12 4.61
N ARG A 48 -2.43 14.98 3.92
CA ARG A 48 -2.73 15.67 2.66
C ARG A 48 -2.63 17.19 2.77
N GLU A 49 -3.28 17.78 3.76
CA GLU A 49 -3.27 19.23 3.97
C GLU A 49 -1.90 19.74 4.45
N ALA A 50 -1.26 19.02 5.38
CA ALA A 50 0.08 19.38 5.83
C ALA A 50 1.11 19.31 4.67
N HIS A 51 0.92 18.35 3.76
CA HIS A 51 1.74 18.20 2.56
C HIS A 51 1.48 19.32 1.54
N SER A 52 0.22 19.72 1.30
CA SER A 52 -0.08 20.86 0.41
C SER A 52 0.51 22.16 0.94
N ALA A 53 0.34 22.46 2.22
CA ALA A 53 0.91 23.65 2.85
C ALA A 53 2.46 23.66 2.81
N ALA A 54 3.10 22.51 3.02
CA ALA A 54 4.54 22.37 2.87
C ALA A 54 5.00 22.54 1.41
N ARG A 55 4.18 22.12 0.44
CA ARG A 55 4.46 22.30 -0.99
C ARG A 55 4.31 23.76 -1.42
N GLU A 56 3.26 24.43 -0.99
CA GLU A 56 3.00 25.85 -1.30
C GLU A 56 4.12 26.74 -0.76
N SER A 57 4.45 26.62 0.54
CA SER A 57 5.55 27.36 1.15
C SER A 57 6.91 27.07 0.51
N PHE A 58 7.14 25.84 0.02
CA PHE A 58 8.34 25.52 -0.74
C PHE A 58 8.37 26.23 -2.09
N LEU A 59 7.24 26.31 -2.80
CA LEU A 59 7.14 27.03 -4.07
C LEU A 59 7.35 28.54 -3.85
N GLU A 60 6.75 29.13 -2.83
CA GLU A 60 6.99 30.53 -2.44
C GLU A 60 8.47 30.79 -2.10
N TRP A 61 9.08 29.92 -1.29
CA TRP A 61 10.50 30.01 -0.95
C TRP A 61 11.39 29.92 -2.19
N ARG A 62 11.03 29.04 -3.14
CA ARG A 62 11.77 28.87 -4.39
C ARG A 62 11.60 30.08 -5.32
N ALA A 63 10.39 30.64 -5.40
CA ALA A 63 10.11 31.86 -6.15
C ALA A 63 10.89 33.06 -5.60
N GLY A 64 11.07 33.13 -4.28
CA GLY A 64 11.90 34.13 -3.60
C GLY A 64 13.42 33.92 -3.72
N GLY A 65 13.90 32.99 -4.55
CA GLY A 65 15.33 32.72 -4.75
C GLY A 65 15.96 31.79 -3.70
N GLY A 66 15.16 31.20 -2.82
CA GLY A 66 15.61 30.26 -1.80
C GLY A 66 16.44 30.90 -0.68
N PRO A 67 15.96 31.96 -0.02
CA PRO A 67 16.71 32.65 1.04
C PRO A 67 17.00 31.70 2.21
N ARG A 68 18.19 31.80 2.81
CA ARG A 68 18.56 30.94 3.97
C ARG A 68 17.87 31.35 5.26
N TRP A 69 17.54 32.62 5.40
CA TRP A 69 17.00 33.24 6.60
C TRP A 69 15.84 34.18 6.25
N GLY A 70 15.11 34.64 7.27
CA GLY A 70 13.95 35.49 7.12
C GLY A 70 12.61 34.74 7.04
N PRO A 71 11.50 35.47 6.86
CA PRO A 71 10.16 34.93 7.03
C PRO A 71 9.83 33.77 6.07
N LEU A 72 10.28 33.85 4.81
CA LEU A 72 10.07 32.78 3.82
C LEU A 72 10.80 31.48 4.21
N ALA A 73 12.04 31.60 4.70
CA ALA A 73 12.82 30.45 5.14
C ALA A 73 12.25 29.81 6.42
N GLU A 74 11.70 30.62 7.32
CA GLU A 74 11.02 30.15 8.54
C GLU A 74 9.70 29.46 8.21
N ARG A 75 8.85 30.07 7.36
CA ARG A 75 7.58 29.49 6.88
C ARG A 75 7.80 28.16 6.18
N MET A 76 8.83 28.04 5.33
CA MET A 76 9.16 26.78 4.67
C MET A 76 9.62 25.71 5.67
N ARG A 77 10.48 26.06 6.65
CA ARG A 77 10.95 25.12 7.66
C ARG A 77 9.81 24.65 8.58
N SER A 78 8.96 25.55 9.05
CA SER A 78 7.87 25.24 9.97
C SER A 78 6.80 24.33 9.35
N THR A 79 6.34 24.66 8.14
CA THR A 79 5.38 23.83 7.39
C THR A 79 5.95 22.46 7.04
N ARG A 80 7.23 22.39 6.64
CA ARG A 80 7.93 21.12 6.39
C ARG A 80 8.07 20.29 7.67
N ALA A 81 8.36 20.92 8.80
CA ALA A 81 8.41 20.26 10.10
C ALA A 81 7.03 19.69 10.49
N ARG A 82 5.96 20.46 10.30
CA ARG A 82 4.57 20.02 10.52
C ARG A 82 4.21 18.82 9.66
N PHE A 83 4.49 18.86 8.36
CA PHE A 83 4.29 17.71 7.47
C PHE A 83 5.02 16.46 7.96
N LYS A 84 6.30 16.60 8.34
CA LYS A 84 7.08 15.49 8.88
C LYS A 84 6.57 14.98 10.22
N LEU A 85 5.97 15.84 11.04
CA LEU A 85 5.32 15.46 12.29
C LEU A 85 4.06 14.62 12.01
N CYS A 86 3.15 15.10 11.14
CA CYS A 86 1.96 14.35 10.73
C CYS A 86 2.33 12.97 10.16
N LEU A 87 3.35 12.90 9.30
CA LEU A 87 3.85 11.62 8.78
C LEU A 87 4.38 10.68 9.87
N ARG A 88 5.11 11.20 10.87
CA ARG A 88 5.60 10.39 11.98
C ARG A 88 4.45 9.86 12.83
N TRP A 89 3.45 10.70 13.06
CA TRP A 89 2.24 10.33 13.80
C TRP A 89 1.45 9.22 13.09
N CYS A 90 1.23 9.32 11.76
CA CYS A 90 0.55 8.26 11.01
C CYS A 90 1.32 6.93 11.05
N LYS A 91 2.66 6.98 11.04
CA LYS A 91 3.49 5.78 11.16
C LYS A 91 3.43 5.17 12.56
N SER A 92 3.44 5.98 13.61
CA SER A 92 3.36 5.46 14.98
C SER A 92 1.97 4.88 15.30
N HIS A 93 0.91 5.40 14.66
CA HIS A 93 -0.46 4.93 14.83
C HIS A 93 -0.96 4.08 13.67
N GLU A 94 -0.04 3.47 12.90
CA GLU A 94 -0.38 2.75 11.67
C GLU A 94 -1.39 1.62 11.91
N HIS A 95 -1.18 0.83 12.96
CA HIS A 95 -2.08 -0.27 13.34
C HIS A 95 -3.47 0.23 13.72
N GLN A 96 -3.54 1.31 14.50
CA GLN A 96 -4.80 1.91 14.93
C GLN A 96 -5.57 2.49 13.73
N LEU A 97 -4.90 3.21 12.84
CA LEU A 97 -5.51 3.79 11.63
C LEU A 97 -6.03 2.70 10.68
N ARG A 98 -5.32 1.58 10.56
CA ARG A 98 -5.81 0.42 9.79
C ARG A 98 -7.03 -0.23 10.44
N ALA A 99 -7.02 -0.41 11.76
CA ALA A 99 -8.14 -0.97 12.50
C ALA A 99 -9.38 -0.07 12.41
N GLN A 100 -9.22 1.25 12.54
CA GLN A 100 -10.28 2.23 12.33
C GLN A 100 -10.85 2.15 10.92
N SER A 101 -9.98 2.14 9.89
CA SER A 101 -10.45 2.00 8.50
C SER A 101 -11.22 0.71 8.25
N LEU A 102 -10.87 -0.39 8.92
CA LEU A 102 -11.65 -1.63 8.86
C LEU A 102 -12.99 -1.50 9.59
N ALA A 103 -13.01 -0.89 10.78
CA ALA A 103 -14.22 -0.63 11.53
C ALA A 103 -15.20 0.24 10.71
N ASP A 104 -14.70 1.29 10.04
CA ASP A 104 -15.50 2.17 9.20
C ASP A 104 -16.11 1.43 8.01
N LYS A 105 -15.35 0.53 7.37
CA LYS A 105 -15.85 -0.31 6.26
C LYS A 105 -16.88 -1.33 6.72
N LEU A 106 -16.70 -1.88 7.91
CA LEU A 106 -17.69 -2.77 8.52
C LEU A 106 -18.98 -2.01 8.82
N ALA A 107 -18.86 -0.82 9.40
CA ALA A 107 -19.99 0.05 9.72
C ALA A 107 -20.73 0.56 8.47
N SER A 108 -20.02 0.79 7.37
CA SER A 108 -20.63 1.22 6.09
C SER A 108 -21.28 0.07 5.30
N GLY A 109 -21.15 -1.17 5.76
CA GLY A 109 -21.65 -2.36 5.04
C GLY A 109 -20.80 -2.79 3.85
N ASP A 110 -19.59 -2.23 3.66
CA ASP A 110 -18.66 -2.62 2.59
C ASP A 110 -17.90 -3.90 2.95
N SER A 111 -18.65 -5.00 2.99
CA SER A 111 -18.16 -6.34 3.35
C SER A 111 -16.98 -6.78 2.47
N PHE A 112 -17.01 -6.46 1.18
CA PHE A 112 -15.96 -6.83 0.24
C PHE A 112 -14.61 -6.16 0.58
N ASN A 113 -14.59 -4.83 0.74
CA ASN A 113 -13.34 -4.14 1.08
C ASN A 113 -12.92 -4.38 2.54
N PHE A 114 -13.85 -4.69 3.43
CA PHE A 114 -13.55 -5.16 4.78
C PHE A 114 -12.74 -6.46 4.74
N TRP A 115 -13.28 -7.53 4.15
CA TRP A 115 -12.61 -8.84 4.10
C TRP A 115 -11.29 -8.77 3.32
N ARG A 116 -11.26 -8.02 2.21
CA ARG A 116 -10.00 -7.74 1.49
C ARG A 116 -8.93 -7.12 2.41
N GLY A 117 -9.33 -6.17 3.26
CA GLY A 117 -8.42 -5.53 4.22
C GLY A 117 -7.96 -6.49 5.32
N VAL A 118 -8.87 -7.32 5.86
CA VAL A 118 -8.55 -8.36 6.87
C VAL A 118 -7.54 -9.36 6.31
N HIS A 119 -7.77 -9.88 5.10
CA HIS A 119 -6.82 -10.79 4.44
C HIS A 119 -5.46 -10.13 4.18
N SER A 120 -5.44 -8.84 3.84
CA SER A 120 -4.20 -8.10 3.64
C SER A 120 -3.39 -7.89 4.93
N MET A 121 -4.01 -7.97 6.11
CA MET A 121 -3.31 -7.89 7.39
C MET A 121 -2.63 -9.21 7.78
N ASN A 122 -3.12 -10.34 7.25
CA ASN A 122 -2.57 -11.68 7.50
C ASN A 122 -2.11 -12.39 6.20
N PRO A 123 -1.13 -11.84 5.46
CA PRO A 123 -0.65 -12.46 4.22
C PRO A 123 0.07 -13.80 4.43
N GLY A 124 0.39 -14.16 5.69
CA GLY A 124 1.12 -15.38 6.04
C GLY A 124 0.26 -16.61 6.38
N SER A 125 -1.06 -16.48 6.48
CA SER A 125 -1.95 -17.55 6.93
C SER A 125 -2.33 -18.57 5.84
N HIS A 126 -1.45 -18.81 4.86
CA HIS A 126 -1.62 -19.88 3.89
C HIS A 126 -0.90 -21.16 4.31
N THR A 127 -0.10 -21.12 5.38
CA THR A 127 0.38 -22.35 6.01
C THR A 127 -0.74 -22.87 6.90
N LEU A 128 -1.33 -24.00 6.49
CA LEU A 128 -2.20 -24.77 7.36
C LEU A 128 -1.45 -25.06 8.66
N PRO A 129 -2.07 -24.84 9.83
CA PRO A 129 -1.45 -25.20 11.09
C PRO A 129 -1.12 -26.69 11.06
N LEU A 130 0.13 -27.06 11.34
CA LEU A 130 0.57 -28.46 11.36
C LEU A 130 -0.20 -29.27 12.43
N ARG A 131 -0.72 -28.58 13.45
CA ARG A 131 -1.41 -29.18 14.59
C ARG A 131 -2.45 -28.22 15.14
N VAL A 132 -3.64 -28.73 15.43
CA VAL A 132 -4.69 -28.07 16.23
C VAL A 132 -4.99 -29.01 17.39
N ASP A 133 -4.80 -28.56 18.63
CA ASP A 133 -4.89 -29.37 19.85
C ASP A 133 -4.11 -30.70 19.82
N HIS A 134 -4.82 -31.83 19.67
CA HIS A 134 -4.28 -33.18 19.56
C HIS A 134 -4.28 -33.71 18.13
N ALA A 135 -4.93 -33.02 17.19
CA ALA A 135 -4.95 -33.41 15.79
C ALA A 135 -3.74 -32.87 15.04
N VAL A 136 -3.08 -33.72 14.26
CA VAL A 136 -1.88 -33.40 13.48
C VAL A 136 -2.17 -33.62 12.01
N GLY A 137 -1.70 -32.70 11.17
CA GLY A 137 -1.90 -32.76 9.72
C GLY A 137 -3.30 -32.38 9.28
N GLU A 138 -3.45 -32.17 7.97
CA GLU A 138 -4.68 -31.68 7.34
C GLU A 138 -5.88 -32.61 7.59
N GLU A 139 -5.71 -33.92 7.37
CA GLU A 139 -6.77 -34.93 7.58
C GLU A 139 -7.20 -35.03 9.05
N GLY A 140 -6.24 -35.02 9.98
CA GLY A 140 -6.55 -35.10 11.41
C GLY A 140 -7.36 -33.89 11.88
N ILE A 141 -6.99 -32.69 11.41
CA ILE A 141 -7.70 -31.45 11.74
C ILE A 141 -9.10 -31.45 11.11
N ALA A 142 -9.24 -31.91 9.86
CA ALA A 142 -10.54 -32.02 9.20
C ALA A 142 -11.48 -33.01 9.93
N SER A 143 -10.97 -34.17 10.34
CA SER A 143 -11.74 -35.16 11.11
C SER A 143 -12.19 -34.60 12.46
N MET A 144 -11.30 -33.90 13.19
CA MET A 144 -11.62 -33.31 14.48
C MET A 144 -12.80 -32.33 14.39
N TRP A 145 -12.78 -31.42 13.41
CA TRP A 145 -13.89 -30.50 13.19
C TRP A 145 -15.16 -31.21 12.72
N GLY A 146 -15.03 -32.23 11.87
CA GLY A 146 -16.15 -33.07 11.44
C GLY A 146 -16.87 -33.71 12.63
N ASP A 147 -16.13 -34.33 13.54
CA ASP A 147 -16.67 -34.97 14.74
C ASP A 147 -17.29 -33.94 15.69
N HIS A 148 -16.62 -32.79 15.88
CA HIS A 148 -17.12 -31.70 16.72
C HIS A 148 -18.48 -31.18 16.23
N PHE A 149 -18.60 -30.85 14.95
CA PHE A 149 -19.85 -30.36 14.37
C PHE A 149 -20.91 -31.46 14.27
N LYS A 150 -20.52 -32.71 14.01
CA LYS A 150 -21.44 -33.85 14.04
C LYS A 150 -22.05 -34.03 15.43
N GLY A 151 -21.26 -33.85 16.49
CA GLY A 151 -21.75 -33.88 17.87
C GLY A 151 -22.75 -32.77 18.14
N ILE A 152 -22.45 -31.53 17.73
CA ILE A 152 -23.31 -30.35 17.97
C ILE A 152 -24.60 -30.41 17.13
N LEU A 153 -24.51 -30.77 15.85
CA LEU A 153 -25.65 -30.71 14.94
C LEU A 153 -26.60 -31.90 15.09
N ASN A 154 -26.14 -33.01 15.67
CA ASN A 154 -26.98 -34.18 15.95
C ASN A 154 -27.32 -34.34 17.44
N CYS A 155 -27.10 -33.31 18.29
CA CYS A 155 -27.42 -33.40 19.72
C CYS A 155 -28.89 -33.12 20.07
N VAL A 156 -29.72 -32.69 19.11
CA VAL A 156 -31.16 -32.55 19.32
C VAL A 156 -31.80 -33.90 19.00
N ARG A 157 -32.35 -34.56 20.03
CA ARG A 157 -33.26 -35.69 19.85
C ARG A 157 -34.63 -35.12 19.54
N ASP A 158 -35.23 -35.56 18.44
CA ASP A 158 -36.64 -35.32 18.17
C ASP A 158 -37.44 -36.02 19.29
N GLU A 159 -37.90 -35.26 20.28
CA GLU A 159 -38.90 -35.72 21.23
C GLU A 159 -40.27 -35.59 20.55
N GLU A 160 -40.86 -36.74 20.23
CA GLU A 160 -42.24 -36.91 19.72
C GLU A 160 -43.31 -36.46 20.73
#